data_AF-A0A3G9JCR9-F1
#
_entry.id   AF-A0A3G9JCR9-F1
#
_cell.length_a   1.000
_cell.length_b   1.000
_cell.length_c   1.000
_cell.angle_alpha   90.00
_cell.angle_beta   90.00
_cell.angle_gamma   90.00
#
_symmetry.space_group_name_H-M   'P 1'
#
loop_
_entity.id
_entity.type
_entity.pdbx_description
1 polymer ?
#
loop_
_entity_poly.entity_id
_entity_poly.type
_entity_poly.pdbx_seq_one_letter_code
_entity_poly.pdbx_strand_id
1 'polypeptide(L)'
;MQIGQFLLKKTTTQAQENKLFDIVNQLNFGIDLLKDTSDKEQLCQLNLRAGKKAKSANAYQASVNYLHFACQLLLLDSWQKQYELTFNIYLELVEAHYLNTNLETADNLCDFALLHVRSPLEQVKFYEIKIKINLARGAIDLALNNGQKALEILGISLVESPPQALNIEKLARLGVMKEPNKLMAMKIFSLIYAPACFAESSIALPIL
;
A
#
# COMPACT_ATOMS: atom_id res chain seq x y z
N MET A 1 -12.89 -20.25 -19.49
CA MET A 1 -13.83 -19.09 -19.51
C MET A 1 -15.26 -19.42 -19.07
N GLN A 2 -16.03 -20.26 -19.78
CA GLN A 2 -17.46 -20.51 -19.48
C GLN A 2 -17.72 -21.03 -18.05
N ILE A 3 -16.85 -21.90 -17.53
CA ILE A 3 -16.95 -22.43 -16.16
C ILE A 3 -16.76 -21.33 -15.11
N GLY A 4 -15.81 -20.41 -15.32
CA GLY A 4 -15.56 -19.28 -14.41
C GLY A 4 -16.73 -18.29 -14.36
N GLN A 5 -17.28 -17.92 -15.53
CA GLN A 5 -18.46 -17.05 -15.59
C GLN A 5 -19.72 -17.72 -15.00
N PHE A 6 -19.88 -19.04 -15.20
CA PHE A 6 -20.97 -19.81 -14.61
C PHE A 6 -20.88 -19.87 -13.09
N LEU A 7 -19.69 -20.17 -12.54
CA LEU A 7 -19.45 -20.19 -11.09
C LEU A 7 -19.68 -18.81 -10.46
N LEU A 8 -19.34 -17.73 -11.18
CA LEU A 8 -19.56 -16.36 -10.71
C LEU A 8 -21.05 -16.00 -10.64
N LYS A 9 -21.83 -16.33 -11.69
CA LYS A 9 -23.26 -15.97 -11.75
C LYS A 9 -24.16 -16.81 -10.85
N LYS A 10 -23.76 -18.02 -10.45
CA LYS A 10 -24.62 -18.98 -9.73
C LYS A 10 -24.31 -19.17 -8.23
N THR A 11 -23.37 -18.41 -7.68
CA THR A 11 -22.85 -18.66 -6.32
C THR A 11 -23.04 -17.43 -5.44
N THR A 12 -23.46 -17.63 -4.19
CA THR A 12 -23.53 -16.55 -3.18
C THR A 12 -22.15 -15.96 -2.92
N THR A 13 -22.07 -14.70 -2.50
CA THR A 13 -20.80 -13.99 -2.23
C THR A 13 -19.85 -14.81 -1.33
N GLN A 14 -20.39 -15.48 -0.30
CA GLN A 14 -19.60 -16.32 0.60
C GLN A 14 -18.99 -17.55 -0.08
N ALA A 15 -19.74 -18.22 -0.96
CA ALA A 15 -19.24 -19.39 -1.67
C ALA A 15 -18.34 -19.02 -2.86
N GLN A 16 -18.48 -17.80 -3.42
CA GLN A 16 -17.50 -17.23 -4.34
C GLN A 16 -16.14 -17.02 -3.67
N GLU A 17 -16.12 -16.52 -2.43
CA GLU A 17 -14.86 -16.34 -1.68
C GLU A 17 -14.14 -17.67 -1.43
N ASN A 18 -14.87 -18.75 -1.17
CA ASN A 18 -14.28 -20.09 -1.00
C ASN A 18 -13.67 -20.64 -2.29
N LYS A 19 -14.25 -20.31 -3.45
CA LYS A 19 -13.79 -20.76 -4.77
C LYS A 19 -13.02 -19.70 -5.56
N LEU A 20 -12.63 -18.61 -4.90
CA LEU A 20 -12.11 -17.42 -5.56
C LEU A 20 -10.91 -17.72 -6.45
N PHE A 21 -9.95 -18.52 -5.95
CA PHE A 21 -8.76 -18.88 -6.71
C PHE A 21 -9.10 -19.72 -7.95
N ASP A 22 -9.99 -20.71 -7.83
CA ASP A 22 -10.40 -21.54 -8.97
C ASP A 22 -11.07 -20.70 -10.06
N ILE A 23 -11.96 -19.78 -9.66
CA ILE A 23 -12.66 -18.87 -10.57
C ILE A 23 -11.66 -17.96 -11.27
N VAL A 24 -10.79 -17.29 -10.50
CA VAL A 24 -9.82 -16.32 -11.04
C VAL A 24 -8.81 -17.00 -11.95
N ASN A 25 -8.28 -18.16 -11.57
CA ASN A 25 -7.34 -18.91 -12.41
C ASN A 25 -7.98 -19.26 -13.76
N GLN A 26 -9.20 -19.81 -13.75
CA GLN A 26 -9.92 -20.18 -14.98
C GLN A 26 -10.27 -18.99 -15.88
N LEU A 27 -10.47 -17.80 -15.29
CA LEU A 27 -10.73 -16.58 -16.05
C LEU A 27 -9.43 -15.95 -16.57
N ASN A 28 -8.35 -15.94 -15.78
CA ASN A 28 -7.03 -15.46 -16.20
C ASN A 28 -6.47 -16.27 -17.37
N PHE A 29 -6.69 -17.60 -17.41
CA PHE A 29 -6.33 -18.43 -18.56
C PHE A 29 -7.04 -18.03 -19.87
N GLY A 30 -8.21 -17.37 -19.78
CA GLY A 30 -9.00 -16.92 -20.92
C GLY A 30 -9.00 -15.41 -21.11
N ILE A 31 -8.04 -14.69 -20.53
CA ILE A 31 -8.04 -13.22 -20.48
C ILE A 31 -8.08 -12.59 -21.88
N ASP A 32 -7.36 -13.17 -22.85
CA ASP A 32 -7.30 -12.68 -24.24
C ASP A 32 -8.63 -12.82 -24.99
N LEU A 33 -9.55 -13.65 -24.47
CA LEU A 33 -10.88 -13.85 -25.05
C LEU A 33 -11.89 -12.81 -24.55
N LEU A 34 -11.55 -12.03 -23.52
CA LEU A 34 -12.42 -10.99 -22.97
C LEU A 34 -12.38 -9.74 -23.87
N LYS A 35 -13.49 -9.48 -24.55
CA LYS A 35 -13.65 -8.30 -25.41
C LYS A 35 -14.43 -7.17 -24.75
N ASP A 36 -15.32 -7.51 -23.83
CA ASP A 36 -16.16 -6.53 -23.12
C ASP A 36 -15.39 -5.89 -21.96
N THR A 37 -15.42 -4.55 -21.89
CA THR A 37 -14.86 -3.76 -20.80
C THR A 37 -15.46 -4.15 -19.45
N SER A 38 -16.75 -4.46 -19.39
CA SER A 38 -17.44 -4.87 -18.16
C SER A 38 -16.88 -6.18 -17.60
N ASP A 39 -16.66 -7.17 -18.47
CA ASP A 39 -16.07 -8.46 -18.08
C ASP A 39 -14.61 -8.28 -17.60
N LYS A 40 -13.84 -7.40 -18.24
CA LYS A 40 -12.47 -7.06 -17.83
C LYS A 40 -12.43 -6.40 -16.46
N GLU A 41 -13.32 -5.44 -16.21
CA GLU A 41 -13.42 -4.78 -14.91
C GLU A 41 -13.82 -5.77 -13.81
N GLN A 42 -14.76 -6.66 -14.09
CA GLN A 42 -15.14 -7.71 -13.15
C GLN A 42 -13.98 -8.66 -12.82
N LEU A 43 -13.22 -9.10 -13.83
CA LEU A 43 -12.02 -9.93 -13.62
C LEU A 43 -10.92 -9.15 -12.88
N CYS A 44 -10.78 -7.86 -13.13
CA CYS A 44 -9.84 -6.98 -12.43
C CYS A 44 -10.14 -6.94 -10.93
N GLN A 45 -11.41 -6.73 -10.55
CA GLN A 45 -11.84 -6.75 -9.15
C GLN A 45 -11.68 -8.12 -8.49
N LEU A 46 -11.92 -9.21 -9.23
CA LEU A 46 -11.70 -10.57 -8.73
C LEU A 46 -10.21 -10.84 -8.46
N ASN A 47 -9.33 -10.41 -9.36
CA ASN A 47 -7.88 -10.50 -9.18
C ASN A 47 -7.39 -9.65 -8.00
N LEU A 48 -7.92 -8.45 -7.80
CA LEU A 48 -7.61 -7.64 -6.60
C LEU A 48 -7.96 -8.40 -5.31
N ARG A 49 -9.15 -9.02 -5.25
CA ARG A 49 -9.55 -9.83 -4.09
C ARG A 49 -8.65 -11.05 -3.89
N ALA A 50 -8.33 -11.78 -4.97
CA ALA A 50 -7.45 -12.94 -4.90
C ALA A 50 -6.04 -12.54 -4.45
N GLY A 51 -5.53 -11.42 -4.96
CA GLY A 51 -4.27 -10.81 -4.55
C GLY A 51 -4.20 -10.50 -3.06
N LYS A 52 -5.21 -9.80 -2.54
CA LYS A 52 -5.34 -9.50 -1.11
C LYS A 52 -5.39 -10.77 -0.27
N LYS A 53 -6.23 -11.74 -0.66
CA LYS A 53 -6.38 -13.02 0.05
C LYS A 53 -5.08 -13.83 0.07
N ALA A 54 -4.36 -13.90 -1.05
CA ALA A 54 -3.07 -14.58 -1.13
C ALA A 54 -2.01 -13.88 -0.25
N LYS A 55 -1.99 -12.54 -0.23
CA LYS A 55 -1.09 -11.77 0.64
C LYS A 55 -1.34 -12.06 2.12
N SER A 56 -2.61 -12.05 2.55
CA SER A 56 -2.99 -12.38 3.93
C SER A 56 -2.64 -13.81 4.34
N ALA A 57 -2.52 -14.73 3.37
CA ALA A 57 -2.08 -16.11 3.58
C ALA A 57 -0.55 -16.29 3.43
N ASN A 58 0.22 -15.20 3.33
CA ASN A 58 1.66 -15.18 3.09
C ASN A 58 2.11 -15.85 1.77
N ALA A 59 1.19 -16.04 0.82
CA ALA A 59 1.49 -16.53 -0.52
C ALA A 59 1.87 -15.34 -1.45
N TYR A 60 2.98 -14.67 -1.14
CA TYR A 60 3.32 -13.38 -1.76
C TYR A 60 3.52 -13.47 -3.27
N GLN A 61 4.19 -14.51 -3.78
CA GLN A 61 4.33 -14.70 -5.23
C GLN A 61 2.98 -14.88 -5.94
N ALA A 62 2.04 -15.61 -5.33
CA ALA A 62 0.70 -15.75 -5.88
C ALA A 62 -0.07 -14.41 -5.84
N SER A 63 0.11 -13.63 -4.76
CA SER A 63 -0.46 -12.28 -4.65
C SER A 63 0.03 -11.37 -5.78
N VAL A 64 1.35 -11.33 -6.01
CA VAL A 64 1.96 -10.59 -7.13
C VAL A 64 1.34 -11.01 -8.47
N ASN A 65 1.20 -12.32 -8.72
CA ASN A 65 0.64 -12.82 -9.97
C ASN A 65 -0.79 -12.35 -10.20
N TYR A 66 -1.68 -12.47 -9.20
CA TYR A 66 -3.06 -12.00 -9.33
C TYR A 66 -3.13 -10.47 -9.51
N LEU A 67 -2.35 -9.72 -8.73
CA LEU A 67 -2.34 -8.25 -8.81
C LEU A 67 -1.74 -7.75 -10.13
N HIS A 68 -0.81 -8.49 -10.72
CA HIS A 68 -0.30 -8.21 -12.05
C HIS A 68 -1.40 -8.35 -13.11
N PHE A 69 -2.19 -9.44 -13.07
CA PHE A 69 -3.35 -9.58 -13.95
C PHE A 69 -4.39 -8.47 -13.73
N ALA A 70 -4.64 -8.07 -12.48
CA ALA A 70 -5.52 -6.92 -12.21
C ALA A 70 -4.99 -5.64 -12.88
N CYS A 71 -3.69 -5.37 -12.76
CA CYS A 71 -3.05 -4.21 -13.38
C CYS A 71 -3.14 -4.25 -14.92
N GLN A 72 -2.92 -5.41 -15.55
CA GLN A 72 -3.06 -5.58 -17.01
C GLN A 72 -4.48 -5.33 -17.53
N LEU A 73 -5.50 -5.51 -16.68
CA LEU A 73 -6.91 -5.30 -17.02
C LEU A 73 -7.36 -3.84 -16.86
N LEU A 74 -6.54 -2.98 -16.25
CA LEU A 74 -6.86 -1.56 -16.12
C LEU A 74 -6.81 -0.86 -17.48
N LEU A 75 -7.75 0.08 -17.68
CA LEU A 75 -7.76 0.95 -18.84
C LEU A 75 -6.69 2.05 -18.71
N LEU A 76 -6.28 2.65 -19.82
CA LEU A 76 -5.29 3.74 -19.84
C LEU A 76 -5.70 4.95 -18.97
N ASP A 77 -7.00 5.19 -18.84
CA ASP A 77 -7.58 6.29 -18.06
C ASP A 77 -8.15 5.82 -16.70
N SER A 78 -7.67 4.68 -16.18
CA SER A 78 -8.19 4.08 -14.95
C SER A 78 -7.95 4.95 -13.72
N TRP A 79 -6.85 5.71 -13.67
CA TRP A 79 -6.61 6.70 -12.61
C TRP A 79 -7.65 7.83 -12.60
N GLN A 80 -8.34 8.08 -13.71
CA GLN A 80 -9.41 9.08 -13.79
C GLN A 80 -10.78 8.44 -13.58
N LYS A 81 -11.07 7.34 -14.26
CA LYS A 81 -12.40 6.70 -14.31
C LYS A 81 -12.66 5.64 -13.25
N GLN A 82 -11.61 4.96 -12.79
CA GLN A 82 -11.67 3.84 -11.84
C GLN A 82 -10.65 4.05 -10.72
N TYR A 83 -10.59 5.28 -10.19
CA TYR A 83 -9.53 5.71 -9.27
C TYR A 83 -9.38 4.78 -8.06
N GLU A 84 -10.47 4.49 -7.35
CA GLU A 84 -10.42 3.63 -6.15
C GLU A 84 -9.90 2.22 -6.46
N LEU A 85 -10.35 1.61 -7.56
CA LEU A 85 -9.90 0.29 -7.97
C LEU A 85 -8.40 0.32 -8.33
N THR A 86 -8.01 1.31 -9.13
CA THR A 86 -6.62 1.51 -9.58
C THR A 86 -5.69 1.72 -8.39
N PHE A 87 -6.03 2.67 -7.51
CA PHE A 87 -5.28 2.96 -6.30
C PHE A 87 -5.09 1.71 -5.44
N ASN A 88 -6.16 0.96 -5.18
CA ASN A 88 -6.09 -0.26 -4.38
C ASN A 88 -5.23 -1.35 -5.04
N ILE A 89 -5.27 -1.49 -6.37
CA ILE A 89 -4.42 -2.46 -7.08
C ILE A 89 -2.94 -2.08 -6.94
N TYR A 90 -2.59 -0.83 -7.22
CA TYR A 90 -1.19 -0.39 -7.12
C TYR A 90 -0.67 -0.48 -5.69
N LEU A 91 -1.45 -0.07 -4.69
CA LEU A 91 -1.05 -0.17 -3.29
C LEU A 91 -0.78 -1.63 -2.89
N GLU A 92 -1.70 -2.55 -3.21
CA GLU A 92 -1.55 -3.97 -2.91
C GLU A 92 -0.39 -4.61 -3.68
N LEU A 93 -0.20 -4.23 -4.95
CA LEU A 93 0.84 -4.77 -5.81
C LEU A 93 2.24 -4.37 -5.30
N VAL A 94 2.42 -3.09 -4.95
CA VAL A 94 3.65 -2.59 -4.35
C VAL A 94 3.96 -3.35 -3.05
N GLU A 95 2.97 -3.49 -2.16
CA GLU A 95 3.16 -4.23 -0.90
C GLU A 95 3.50 -5.70 -1.14
N ALA A 96 2.85 -6.35 -2.10
CA ALA A 96 3.13 -7.75 -2.44
C ALA A 96 4.55 -7.92 -3.02
N HIS A 97 5.01 -7.01 -3.89
CA HIS A 97 6.39 -7.03 -4.38
C HIS A 97 7.40 -6.81 -3.25
N TYR A 98 7.15 -5.86 -2.34
CA TYR A 98 8.01 -5.65 -1.19
C TYR A 98 8.11 -6.90 -0.30
N LEU A 99 6.98 -7.52 0.04
CA LEU A 99 6.93 -8.74 0.86
C LEU A 99 7.57 -9.95 0.17
N ASN A 100 7.51 -9.99 -1.17
CA ASN A 100 8.19 -10.99 -2.00
C ASN A 100 9.62 -10.59 -2.37
N THR A 101 10.24 -9.66 -1.63
CA THR A 101 11.63 -9.18 -1.79
C THR A 101 12.00 -8.63 -3.17
N ASN A 102 11.01 -8.30 -4.00
CA ASN A 102 11.16 -7.66 -5.31
C ASN A 102 11.31 -6.14 -5.15
N LEU A 103 12.35 -5.72 -4.42
CA LEU A 103 12.47 -4.35 -3.89
C LEU A 103 12.54 -3.27 -4.99
N GLU A 104 13.29 -3.52 -6.07
CA GLU A 104 13.40 -2.59 -7.19
C GLU A 104 12.06 -2.35 -7.90
N THR A 105 11.34 -3.43 -8.21
CA THR A 105 10.01 -3.34 -8.81
C THR A 105 9.03 -2.59 -7.90
N ALA A 106 9.05 -2.87 -6.59
CA ALA A 106 8.19 -2.20 -5.63
C ALA A 106 8.46 -0.69 -5.58
N ASP A 107 9.73 -0.28 -5.58
CA ASP A 107 10.14 1.12 -5.52
C ASP A 107 9.74 1.88 -6.78
N ASN A 108 9.96 1.29 -7.96
CA ASN A 108 9.54 1.88 -9.24
C ASN A 108 8.01 2.03 -9.33
N LEU A 109 7.25 1.05 -8.81
CA LEU A 109 5.79 1.13 -8.75
C LEU A 109 5.30 2.18 -7.75
N CYS A 110 6.00 2.38 -6.61
CA CYS A 110 5.73 3.52 -5.72
C CYS A 110 5.89 4.84 -6.46
N ASP A 111 7.00 5.03 -7.17
CA ASP A 111 7.28 6.28 -7.89
C ASP A 111 6.23 6.55 -8.96
N PHE A 112 5.81 5.53 -9.70
CA PHE A 112 4.71 5.64 -10.64
C PHE A 112 3.39 6.04 -9.95
N ALA A 113 2.99 5.34 -8.88
CA ALA A 113 1.73 5.61 -8.20
C ALA A 113 1.69 7.01 -7.55
N LEU A 114 2.82 7.49 -7.03
CA LEU A 114 2.97 8.82 -6.42
C LEU A 114 2.66 9.97 -7.39
N LEU A 115 2.78 9.75 -8.71
CA LEU A 115 2.40 10.74 -9.72
C LEU A 115 0.87 10.89 -9.89
N HIS A 116 0.08 9.94 -9.38
CA HIS A 116 -1.35 9.84 -9.67
C HIS A 116 -2.27 9.99 -8.45
N VAL A 117 -1.78 9.69 -7.24
CA VAL A 117 -2.57 9.78 -6.01
C VAL A 117 -3.01 11.21 -5.69
N ARG A 118 -4.18 11.35 -5.07
CA ARG A 118 -4.87 12.64 -4.93
C ARG A 118 -4.80 13.24 -3.53
N SER A 119 -4.56 12.44 -2.49
CA SER A 119 -4.54 12.91 -1.11
C SER A 119 -3.18 12.72 -0.40
N PRO A 120 -2.87 13.56 0.60
CA PRO A 120 -1.69 13.39 1.44
C PRO A 120 -1.59 12.00 2.08
N LEU A 121 -2.71 11.45 2.55
CA LEU A 121 -2.75 10.15 3.20
C LEU A 121 -2.39 9.01 2.24
N GLU A 122 -2.84 9.10 0.99
CA GLU A 122 -2.50 8.12 -0.05
C GLU A 122 -1.04 8.22 -0.46
N GLN A 123 -0.50 9.44 -0.61
CA GLN A 123 0.93 9.64 -0.86
C GLN A 123 1.78 8.98 0.23
N VAL A 124 1.41 9.21 1.49
CA VAL A 124 2.17 8.68 2.63
C VAL A 124 2.13 7.16 2.71
N LYS A 125 1.05 6.50 2.25
CA LYS A 125 1.04 5.02 2.16
C LYS A 125 2.14 4.49 1.25
N PHE A 126 2.42 5.15 0.13
CA PHE A 126 3.54 4.77 -0.75
C PHE A 126 4.90 5.14 -0.14
N TYR A 127 5.03 6.30 0.52
CA TYR A 127 6.25 6.63 1.26
C TYR A 127 6.53 5.64 2.40
N GLU A 128 5.51 5.15 3.10
CA GLU A 128 5.65 4.10 4.13
C GLU A 128 6.36 2.87 3.56
N ILE A 129 6.01 2.47 2.33
CA ILE A 129 6.63 1.33 1.66
C ILE A 129 8.04 1.68 1.18
N LYS A 130 8.27 2.87 0.62
CA LYS A 130 9.63 3.34 0.26
C LYS A 130 10.57 3.37 1.46
N ILE A 131 10.10 3.78 2.64
CA ILE A 131 10.86 3.73 3.90
C ILE A 131 11.26 2.27 4.19
N LYS A 132 10.30 1.35 4.19
CA LYS A 132 10.56 -0.07 4.43
C LYS A 132 11.53 -0.68 3.43
N ILE A 133 11.40 -0.36 2.14
CA ILE A 133 12.32 -0.79 1.08
C ILE A 133 13.75 -0.31 1.38
N ASN A 134 13.93 0.97 1.73
CA ASN A 134 15.24 1.52 2.02
C ASN A 134 15.85 0.95 3.31
N LEU A 135 15.04 0.70 4.33
CA LEU A 135 15.49 -0.03 5.53
C LEU A 135 15.94 -1.45 5.18
N ALA A 136 15.18 -2.19 4.35
CA ALA A 136 15.56 -3.53 3.90
C ALA A 136 16.87 -3.54 3.08
N ARG A 137 17.18 -2.44 2.37
CA ARG A 137 18.44 -2.25 1.63
C ARG A 137 19.59 -1.75 2.51
N GLY A 138 19.35 -1.40 3.77
CA GLY A 138 20.33 -0.73 4.63
C GLY A 138 20.61 0.74 4.26
N ALA A 139 19.81 1.34 3.37
CA ALA A 139 19.93 2.73 2.96
C ALA A 139 19.24 3.67 3.97
N ILE A 140 19.80 3.78 5.17
CA ILE A 140 19.18 4.47 6.30
C ILE A 140 18.88 5.94 6.00
N ASP A 141 19.81 6.69 5.40
CA ASP A 141 19.59 8.10 5.06
C ASP A 141 18.38 8.31 4.16
N LEU A 142 18.21 7.43 3.15
CA LEU A 142 17.05 7.48 2.26
C LEU A 142 15.76 7.11 2.98
N ALA A 143 15.80 6.21 3.97
CA ALA A 143 14.64 5.89 4.80
C ALA A 143 14.24 7.09 5.68
N LEU A 144 15.21 7.76 6.30
CA LEU A 144 14.98 8.95 7.12
C LEU A 144 14.42 10.11 6.29
N ASN A 145 15.02 10.40 5.12
CA ASN A 145 14.55 11.44 4.21
C ASN A 145 13.11 11.18 3.73
N ASN A 146 12.77 9.94 3.38
CA ASN A 146 11.41 9.58 3.01
C ASN A 146 10.44 9.70 4.20
N GLY A 147 10.88 9.37 5.40
CA GLY A 147 10.11 9.54 6.63
C GLY A 147 9.80 10.99 6.95
N GLN A 148 10.81 11.85 6.90
CA GLN A 148 10.63 13.29 7.09
C GLN A 148 9.67 13.88 6.05
N LYS A 149 9.88 13.56 4.77
CA LYS A 149 9.00 14.01 3.69
C LYS A 149 7.54 13.54 3.88
N ALA A 150 7.34 12.30 4.34
CA ALA A 150 6.00 11.79 4.65
C ALA A 150 5.34 12.55 5.81
N LEU A 151 6.08 12.89 6.86
CA LEU A 151 5.57 13.72 7.96
C LEU A 151 5.19 15.12 7.47
N GLU A 152 6.02 15.74 6.64
CA GLU A 152 5.75 17.07 6.04
C GLU A 152 4.49 17.06 5.17
N ILE A 153 4.28 16.02 4.35
CA ILE A 153 3.05 15.82 3.57
C ILE A 153 1.80 15.78 4.47
N LEU A 154 1.93 15.21 5.67
CA LEU A 154 0.86 15.17 6.67
C LEU A 154 0.74 16.47 7.50
N GLY A 155 1.56 17.48 7.21
CA GLY A 155 1.58 18.76 7.92
C GLY A 155 2.28 18.70 9.28
N ILE A 156 3.18 17.74 9.49
CA ILE A 156 3.91 17.55 10.75
C ILE A 156 5.39 17.80 10.52
N SER A 157 5.93 18.80 11.21
CA SER A 157 7.36 19.09 11.25
C SER A 157 7.96 18.54 12.55
N LEU A 158 9.09 17.86 12.44
CA LEU A 158 9.88 17.47 13.60
C LEU A 158 10.63 18.70 14.12
N VAL A 159 10.67 18.86 15.44
CA VAL A 159 11.37 19.95 16.12
C VAL A 159 12.63 19.43 16.79
N GLU A 160 13.72 20.20 16.72
CA GLU A 160 15.02 19.85 17.31
C GLU A 160 15.08 20.08 18.83
N SER A 161 14.02 20.62 19.43
CA SER A 161 13.93 20.79 20.88
C SER A 161 12.47 20.78 21.33
N PRO A 162 12.18 20.25 22.53
CA PRO A 162 10.83 20.30 23.07
C PRO A 162 10.37 21.77 23.25
N PRO A 163 9.07 22.06 23.09
CA PRO A 163 8.52 23.39 23.33
C PRO A 163 8.85 23.89 24.75
N GLN A 164 9.25 25.16 24.89
CA GLN A 164 9.67 25.75 26.18
C GLN A 164 8.59 25.68 27.27
N ALA A 165 7.31 25.66 26.89
CA ALA A 165 6.17 25.59 27.81
C ALA A 165 5.43 24.26 27.71
N LEU A 166 6.13 23.15 27.97
CA LEU A 166 5.52 21.82 27.99
C LEU A 166 4.82 21.57 29.33
N ASN A 167 3.49 21.51 29.33
CA ASN A 167 2.72 21.11 30.51
C ASN A 167 2.43 19.60 30.46
N ILE A 168 3.23 18.82 31.18
CA ILE A 168 3.15 17.35 31.19
C ILE A 168 1.78 16.85 31.68
N GLU A 169 1.21 17.48 32.71
CA GLU A 169 -0.12 17.10 33.23
C GLU A 169 -1.22 17.27 32.17
N LYS A 170 -1.13 18.34 31.37
CA LYS A 170 -2.07 18.58 30.26
C LYS A 170 -1.91 17.53 29.17
N LEU A 171 -0.67 17.12 28.85
CA LEU A 171 -0.40 16.08 27.86
C LEU A 171 -0.98 14.72 28.29
N ALA A 172 -0.84 14.36 29.56
CA ALA A 172 -1.38 13.11 30.12
C ALA A 172 -2.91 13.03 30.07
N ARG A 173 -3.60 14.18 29.95
CA ARG A 173 -5.07 14.28 29.84
C ARG A 173 -5.56 14.38 28.39
N LEU A 174 -4.67 14.35 27.40
CA LEU A 174 -5.09 14.34 26.00
C LEU A 174 -5.88 13.06 25.69
N GLY A 175 -6.94 13.21 24.90
CA GLY A 175 -7.71 12.07 24.42
C GLY A 175 -6.92 11.21 23.45
N VAL A 176 -7.41 9.98 23.24
CA VAL A 176 -6.85 9.06 22.25
C VAL A 176 -6.83 9.71 20.86
N MET A 177 -5.71 9.57 20.16
CA MET A 177 -5.55 10.03 18.78
C MET A 177 -6.48 9.24 17.86
N LYS A 178 -7.38 9.93 17.14
CA LYS A 178 -8.36 9.32 16.22
C LYS A 178 -8.19 9.74 14.75
N GLU A 179 -7.57 10.88 14.51
CA GLU A 179 -7.42 11.45 13.17
C GLU A 179 -6.50 10.57 12.29
N PRO A 180 -6.96 10.11 11.10
CA PRO A 180 -6.18 9.21 10.25
C PRO A 180 -4.80 9.73 9.88
N ASN A 181 -4.66 11.03 9.59
CA ASN A 181 -3.38 11.64 9.27
C ASN A 181 -2.41 11.58 10.46
N LYS A 182 -2.91 11.80 11.69
CA LYS A 182 -2.06 11.74 12.89
C LYS A 182 -1.65 10.30 13.21
N LEU A 183 -2.57 9.34 13.05
CA LEU A 183 -2.26 7.92 13.21
C LEU A 183 -1.22 7.45 12.19
N MET A 184 -1.35 7.88 10.93
CA MET A 184 -0.36 7.59 9.90
C MET A 184 1.00 8.23 10.23
N ALA A 185 1.01 9.48 10.68
CA ALA A 185 2.26 10.11 11.09
C ALA A 185 2.95 9.38 12.25
N MET A 186 2.19 8.93 13.24
CA MET A 186 2.75 8.10 14.32
C MET A 186 3.37 6.82 13.79
N LYS A 187 2.72 6.16 12.82
CA LYS A 187 3.26 4.97 12.17
C LYS A 187 4.56 5.26 11.43
N ILE A 188 4.63 6.36 10.67
CA ILE A 188 5.85 6.81 9.98
C ILE A 188 6.95 7.10 11.00
N PHE A 189 6.65 7.85 12.05
CA PHE A 189 7.60 8.17 13.11
C PHE A 189 8.16 6.91 13.76
N SER A 190 7.31 5.94 14.10
CA SER A 190 7.75 4.65 14.65
C SER A 190 8.66 3.86 13.72
N LEU A 191 8.50 3.97 12.39
CA LEU A 191 9.36 3.30 11.42
C LEU A 191 10.77 3.93 11.35
N ILE A 192 10.88 5.24 11.55
CA ILE A 192 12.14 5.98 11.37
C ILE A 192 12.88 6.30 12.66
N TYR A 193 12.21 6.26 13.82
CA TYR A 193 12.81 6.64 15.10
C TYR A 193 13.99 5.73 15.49
N ALA A 194 13.80 4.41 15.46
CA ALA A 194 14.90 3.50 15.80
C ALA A 194 16.09 3.64 14.83
N PRO A 195 15.91 3.64 13.49
CA PRO A 195 16.98 3.95 12.55
C PRO A 195 17.68 5.29 12.81
N ALA A 196 16.95 6.34 13.19
CA ALA A 196 17.51 7.65 13.48
C ALA A 196 18.48 7.62 14.67
N CYS A 197 18.18 6.85 15.73
CA CYS A 197 19.05 6.71 16.91
C CYS A 197 20.41 6.08 16.57
N PHE A 198 20.46 5.17 15.60
CA PHE A 198 21.71 4.49 15.21
C PHE A 198 22.51 5.26 14.16
N ALA A 199 21.87 6.18 13.44
CA ALA A 199 22.49 6.95 12.36
C ALA A 199 22.98 8.35 12.80
N GLU A 200 22.98 8.65 14.11
CA GLU A 200 23.32 9.98 14.66
C GLU A 200 22.53 11.12 13.99
N SER A 201 21.29 10.83 13.56
CA SER A 201 20.42 11.80 12.89
C SER A 201 19.85 12.80 13.88
N SER A 202 19.69 14.06 13.48
CA SER A 202 19.00 15.10 14.27
C SER A 202 17.55 14.75 14.61
N ILE A 203 16.95 13.77 13.92
CA ILE A 203 15.63 13.21 14.24
C ILE A 203 15.63 12.50 15.61
N ALA A 204 16.74 11.85 15.97
CA ALA A 204 16.94 11.22 17.26
C ALA A 204 17.87 12.09 18.09
N LEU A 205 17.33 13.17 18.65
CA LEU A 205 18.06 13.94 19.65
C LEU A 205 18.48 12.99 20.79
N PRO A 206 19.72 13.11 21.30
CA PRO A 206 20.10 12.39 22.50
C PRO A 206 19.12 12.79 23.60
N ILE A 207 18.43 11.79 24.17
CA ILE A 207 17.78 11.96 25.47
C ILE A 207 18.93 12.14 26.45
N LEU A 208 19.32 13.40 26.69
CA LEU A 208 20.23 13.81 27.76
C LEU A 208 19.50 13.75 29.09
#